data_AF-A0A955PLS2-F1
#
_entry.id   AF-A0A955PLS2-F1
#
_cell.length_a   1.000
_cell.length_b   1.000
_cell.length_c   1.000
_cell.angle_alpha   90.00
_cell.angle_beta   90.00
_cell.angle_gamma   90.00
#
_symmetry.space_group_name_H-M   'P 1'
#
loop_
_entity.id
_entity.type
_entity.pdbx_description
1 polymer ?
#
loop_
_entity_poly.entity_id
_entity_poly.type
_entity_poly.pdbx_seq_one_letter_code
_entity_poly.pdbx_strand_id
1 'polypeptide(L)'
;HSLGAFFVLNHKTPFAIGVPPVAPVLEKVREEGALLELDKHNWPWSMMLIPILDVDLYELSNNHIWRTQFLFKDFGLKPSSTMTVEENAEGFTEWGWIQYGFENYYLLLNCGYHLRPTAGTASGVHPVPLGFGRVYVYQPKGFDYENWVAGLNSGRSFVTTGPMLPIEVNGHPAKVEIFRNDEAPTEIVLSGRALSPDPGDRIEVIKNGEIVDTIQPRNDKGDRGEFVSDFSVRHEVSDSCWFAVRCFSRTPEGRIRFAHTSPSFIYYKGQPLLPKKEEVEFLIGRMENQIEWNKVLENEAVIQEYREALEAFQDLLEISR
;
A
#
# COMPACT_ATOMS: atom_id res chain seq x y z
N HIS A 1 1.29 22.98 -8.22
CA HIS A 1 2.63 22.47 -7.87
C HIS A 1 2.90 21.21 -8.66
N SER A 2 4.01 21.13 -9.40
CA SER A 2 4.46 19.94 -10.16
C SER A 2 5.27 18.98 -9.27
N LEU A 3 4.82 18.78 -8.04
CA LEU A 3 5.61 18.06 -7.05
C LEU A 3 5.30 16.57 -7.15
N GLY A 4 6.36 15.78 -7.03
CA GLY A 4 6.28 14.42 -6.58
C GLY A 4 7.63 13.72 -6.69
N ALA A 5 7.67 12.47 -6.28
CA ALA A 5 8.83 11.61 -6.37
C ALA A 5 8.39 10.16 -6.62
N PHE A 6 9.33 9.37 -7.13
CA PHE A 6 9.32 7.91 -7.09
C PHE A 6 10.77 7.47 -6.89
N PHE A 7 10.97 6.23 -6.45
CA PHE A 7 12.30 5.69 -6.20
C PHE A 7 12.53 4.48 -7.08
N VAL A 8 13.75 4.35 -7.60
CA VAL A 8 14.23 3.11 -8.21
C VAL A 8 15.12 2.42 -7.20
N LEU A 9 14.67 1.27 -6.69
CA LEU A 9 15.40 0.48 -5.71
C LEU A 9 16.17 -0.65 -6.38
N ASN A 10 17.35 -0.97 -5.85
CA ASN A 10 18.22 -2.04 -6.36
C ASN A 10 18.73 -1.83 -7.81
N HIS A 11 18.72 -0.60 -8.32
CA HIS A 11 19.42 -0.29 -9.57
C HIS A 11 20.93 -0.53 -9.44
N LYS A 12 21.56 -0.99 -10.52
CA LYS A 12 22.97 -1.39 -10.56
C LYS A 12 23.87 -0.30 -11.13
N THR A 13 23.32 0.59 -11.97
CA THR A 13 24.08 1.72 -12.51
C THR A 13 23.29 3.04 -12.42
N PRO A 14 23.97 4.20 -12.42
CA PRO A 14 23.29 5.50 -12.35
C PRO A 14 22.35 5.75 -13.54
N PHE A 15 21.26 6.47 -13.29
CA PHE A 15 20.38 6.97 -14.35
C PHE A 15 20.96 8.25 -14.95
N ALA A 16 21.03 8.31 -16.29
CA ALA A 16 21.37 9.52 -17.04
C ALA A 16 20.12 10.20 -17.62
N ILE A 17 18.93 9.67 -17.33
CA ILE A 17 17.64 10.12 -17.84
C ILE A 17 17.08 11.16 -16.88
N GLY A 18 16.74 12.34 -17.42
CA GLY A 18 16.01 13.36 -16.66
C GLY A 18 14.51 13.06 -16.63
N VAL A 19 13.85 13.45 -15.55
CA VAL A 19 12.39 13.36 -15.42
C VAL A 19 11.83 14.75 -15.08
N PRO A 20 10.65 15.12 -15.60
CA PRO A 20 9.76 14.35 -16.49
C PRO A 20 10.08 14.53 -18.00
N PRO A 21 9.56 13.68 -18.94
CA PRO A 21 8.65 12.54 -18.75
C PRO A 21 9.31 11.39 -17.99
N VAL A 22 8.49 10.52 -17.37
CA VAL A 22 8.96 9.43 -16.50
C VAL A 22 9.10 8.09 -17.23
N ALA A 23 8.28 7.82 -18.25
CA ALA A 23 8.24 6.54 -18.96
C ALA A 23 9.61 6.02 -19.44
N PRO A 24 10.56 6.86 -19.92
CA PRO A 24 11.87 6.37 -20.35
C PRO A 24 12.70 5.71 -19.24
N VAL A 25 12.37 5.96 -17.96
CA VAL A 25 13.05 5.32 -16.83
C VAL A 25 12.74 3.81 -16.77
N LEU A 26 11.56 3.39 -17.23
CA LEU A 26 11.06 2.03 -17.06
C LEU A 26 11.95 0.97 -17.73
N GLU A 27 12.42 1.23 -18.96
CA GLU A 27 13.27 0.29 -19.71
C GLU A 27 14.49 -0.13 -18.88
N LYS A 28 15.25 0.85 -18.38
CA LYS A 28 16.43 0.61 -17.55
C LYS A 28 16.10 -0.10 -16.24
N VAL A 29 14.98 0.25 -15.60
CA VAL A 29 14.54 -0.43 -14.37
C VAL A 29 14.36 -1.93 -14.63
N ARG A 30 13.67 -2.27 -15.73
CA ARG A 30 13.38 -3.67 -16.08
C ARG A 30 14.63 -4.43 -16.51
N GLU A 31 15.51 -3.80 -17.29
CA GLU A 31 16.81 -4.38 -17.67
C GLU A 31 17.67 -4.75 -16.45
N GLU A 32 17.64 -3.94 -15.39
CA GLU A 32 18.45 -4.15 -14.19
C GLU A 32 17.75 -5.02 -13.12
N GLY A 33 16.50 -5.43 -13.34
CA GLY A 33 15.70 -6.12 -12.33
C GLY A 33 15.47 -5.27 -11.07
N ALA A 34 15.46 -3.95 -11.23
CA ALA A 34 15.19 -2.99 -10.17
C ALA A 34 13.68 -2.89 -9.88
N LEU A 35 13.33 -2.32 -8.72
CA LEU A 35 11.94 -2.14 -8.29
C LEU A 35 11.58 -0.66 -8.27
N LEU A 36 10.38 -0.32 -8.71
CA LEU A 36 9.83 1.05 -8.67
C LEU A 36 8.91 1.28 -7.47
N GLU A 37 9.22 2.28 -6.65
CA GLU A 37 8.45 2.61 -5.46
C GLU A 37 7.80 4.00 -5.58
N LEU A 38 6.50 4.06 -5.24
CA LEU A 38 5.83 5.34 -5.03
C LEU A 38 6.27 6.02 -3.74
N ASP A 39 6.54 7.32 -3.81
CA ASP A 39 6.84 8.13 -2.62
C ASP A 39 5.58 8.51 -1.83
N LYS A 40 4.67 9.30 -2.40
CA LYS A 40 3.39 9.62 -1.73
C LYS A 40 2.23 9.18 -2.57
N HIS A 41 1.21 8.71 -1.89
CA HIS A 41 -0.07 8.31 -2.47
C HIS A 41 -0.86 9.48 -3.05
N ASN A 42 -0.57 10.72 -2.66
CA ASN A 42 -1.42 11.86 -2.99
C ASN A 42 -0.70 13.02 -3.69
N TRP A 43 0.52 12.82 -4.19
CA TRP A 43 1.13 13.80 -5.09
C TRP A 43 0.32 13.90 -6.40
N PRO A 44 0.38 15.05 -7.10
CA PRO A 44 -0.17 15.26 -8.44
C PRO A 44 0.02 14.09 -9.41
N TRP A 45 1.26 13.61 -9.57
CA TRP A 45 1.56 12.59 -10.55
C TRP A 45 1.37 11.14 -10.06
N SER A 46 1.11 10.90 -8.77
CA SER A 46 1.25 9.56 -8.17
C SER A 46 0.39 8.51 -8.85
N MET A 47 -0.83 8.88 -9.19
CA MET A 47 -1.76 7.96 -9.85
C MET A 47 -1.40 7.74 -11.32
N MET A 48 -0.82 8.73 -12.00
CA MET A 48 -0.31 8.55 -13.37
C MET A 48 0.85 7.54 -13.39
N LEU A 49 1.74 7.59 -12.39
CA LEU A 49 2.88 6.68 -12.34
C LEU A 49 2.47 5.20 -12.32
N ILE A 50 1.30 4.87 -11.73
CA ILE A 50 0.85 3.48 -11.57
C ILE A 50 0.84 2.71 -12.91
N PRO A 51 0.05 3.11 -13.93
CA PRO A 51 0.06 2.43 -15.23
C PRO A 51 1.28 2.77 -16.09
N ILE A 52 1.86 3.97 -15.97
CA ILE A 52 2.96 4.41 -16.85
C ILE A 52 4.30 3.76 -16.50
N LEU A 53 4.57 3.56 -15.22
CA LEU A 53 5.80 2.95 -14.73
C LEU A 53 5.62 1.50 -14.28
N ASP A 54 4.41 0.94 -14.38
CA ASP A 54 4.10 -0.40 -13.86
C ASP A 54 4.64 -0.55 -12.43
N VAL A 55 4.16 0.33 -11.54
CA VAL A 55 4.72 0.50 -10.20
C VAL A 55 4.70 -0.81 -9.42
N ASP A 56 5.79 -1.03 -8.73
CA ASP A 56 6.11 -2.25 -8.01
C ASP A 56 5.69 -2.16 -6.52
N LEU A 57 6.09 -1.06 -5.87
CA LEU A 57 6.05 -0.88 -4.43
C LEU A 57 5.25 0.35 -4.04
N TYR A 58 4.55 0.27 -2.91
CA TYR A 58 3.73 1.35 -2.37
C TYR A 58 4.16 1.69 -0.95
N GLU A 59 4.64 2.92 -0.73
CA GLU A 59 5.10 3.41 0.58
C GLU A 59 3.92 3.64 1.55
N LEU A 60 3.42 2.53 2.11
CA LEU A 60 2.28 2.51 3.02
C LEU A 60 2.61 3.17 4.37
N SER A 61 3.89 3.13 4.76
CA SER A 61 4.42 3.94 5.86
C SER A 61 5.45 4.94 5.36
N ASN A 62 5.01 6.17 5.12
CA ASN A 62 5.86 7.25 4.64
C ASN A 62 6.34 8.22 5.74
N ASN A 63 7.19 9.16 5.36
CA ASN A 63 7.77 10.18 6.24
C ASN A 63 6.77 11.20 6.84
N HIS A 64 5.47 11.10 6.56
CA HIS A 64 4.42 11.86 7.24
C HIS A 64 3.81 11.10 8.44
N ILE A 65 4.18 9.83 8.62
CA ILE A 65 3.81 9.04 9.81
C ILE A 65 4.87 9.27 10.88
N TRP A 66 4.53 10.08 11.88
CA TRP A 66 5.50 10.61 12.83
C TRP A 66 5.47 9.87 14.17
N ARG A 67 6.66 9.70 14.74
CA ARG A 67 6.81 9.24 16.13
C ARG A 67 6.27 10.29 17.12
N THR A 68 6.44 11.56 16.77
CA THR A 68 5.99 12.73 17.53
C THR A 68 4.62 13.22 17.06
N GLN A 69 4.19 14.39 17.52
CA GLN A 69 2.91 14.99 17.11
C GLN A 69 2.82 15.17 15.58
N PHE A 70 1.70 14.78 14.99
CA PHE A 70 1.42 14.93 13.56
C PHE A 70 1.15 16.40 13.23
N LEU A 71 1.94 16.98 12.33
CA LEU A 71 1.84 18.40 11.95
C LEU A 71 1.46 18.65 10.48
N PHE A 72 1.55 17.65 9.61
CA PHE A 72 1.22 17.82 8.18
C PHE A 72 -0.26 17.56 7.90
N LYS A 73 -1.10 18.52 8.30
CA LYS A 73 -2.56 18.37 8.27
C LYS A 73 -3.21 18.78 6.95
N ASP A 74 -2.47 19.45 6.07
CA ASP A 74 -2.92 19.78 4.72
C ASP A 74 -1.76 19.61 3.74
N PHE A 75 -1.74 18.46 3.06
CA PHE A 75 -0.64 18.10 2.17
C PHE A 75 -1.15 17.37 0.94
N GLY A 76 -0.59 17.72 -0.22
CA GLY A 76 -0.89 17.06 -1.48
C GLY A 76 -2.33 17.28 -1.93
N LEU A 77 -2.81 16.36 -2.76
CA LEU A 77 -4.17 16.42 -3.27
C LEU A 77 -5.15 15.74 -2.32
N LYS A 78 -6.37 16.26 -2.27
CA LYS A 78 -7.45 15.83 -1.36
C LYS A 78 -7.94 14.41 -1.69
N PRO A 79 -8.42 13.67 -0.67
CA PRO A 79 -9.03 12.36 -0.87
C PRO A 79 -10.31 12.44 -1.70
N SER A 80 -10.74 11.28 -2.21
CA SER A 80 -12.10 11.14 -2.76
C SER A 80 -13.14 11.42 -1.68
N SER A 81 -14.29 11.97 -2.06
CA SER A 81 -15.43 12.13 -1.15
C SER A 81 -16.02 10.80 -0.66
N THR A 82 -15.67 9.70 -1.33
CA THR A 82 -16.08 8.34 -0.95
C THR A 82 -15.16 7.71 0.08
N MET A 83 -14.00 8.33 0.33
CA MET A 83 -13.05 7.85 1.31
C MET A 83 -13.43 8.28 2.73
N THR A 84 -13.11 7.46 3.71
CA THR A 84 -13.46 7.70 5.12
C THR A 84 -12.34 8.38 5.91
N VAL A 85 -11.71 9.40 5.32
CA VAL A 85 -10.54 10.09 5.89
C VAL A 85 -10.93 11.03 7.04
N GLU A 86 -10.37 10.80 8.23
CA GLU A 86 -10.62 11.64 9.42
C GLU A 86 -9.92 13.01 9.32
N GLU A 87 -10.72 14.08 9.45
CA GLU A 87 -10.25 15.47 9.52
C GLU A 87 -10.80 16.17 10.77
N ASN A 88 -10.09 17.21 11.23
CA ASN A 88 -10.55 18.16 12.23
C ASN A 88 -10.45 19.60 11.69
N ALA A 89 -10.68 20.61 12.54
CA ALA A 89 -10.66 22.03 12.14
C ALA A 89 -9.32 22.48 11.52
N GLU A 90 -8.22 21.75 11.75
CA GLU A 90 -6.89 22.05 11.23
C GLU A 90 -6.50 21.18 10.01
N GLY A 91 -7.38 20.29 9.54
CA GLY A 91 -7.14 19.35 8.44
C GLY A 91 -7.03 17.89 8.90
N PHE A 92 -6.26 17.07 8.18
CA PHE A 92 -6.07 15.64 8.48
C PHE A 92 -5.63 15.40 9.92
N THR A 93 -6.18 14.37 10.55
CA THR A 93 -5.62 13.82 11.79
C THR A 93 -4.48 12.83 11.48
N GLU A 94 -3.76 12.36 12.50
CA GLU A 94 -2.79 11.26 12.31
C GLU A 94 -3.48 10.03 11.71
N TRP A 95 -4.69 9.72 12.20
CA TRP A 95 -5.47 8.61 11.68
C TRP A 95 -5.93 8.85 10.25
N GLY A 96 -6.45 10.05 9.94
CA GLY A 96 -6.90 10.40 8.61
C GLY A 96 -5.80 10.25 7.57
N TRP A 97 -4.57 10.66 7.87
CA TRP A 97 -3.44 10.46 6.95
C TRP A 97 -3.11 8.99 6.72
N ILE A 98 -3.06 8.18 7.78
CA ILE A 98 -2.83 6.73 7.69
C ILE A 98 -3.92 6.08 6.85
N GLN A 99 -5.18 6.45 7.11
CA GLN A 99 -6.34 5.92 6.43
C GLN A 99 -6.39 6.31 4.96
N TYR A 100 -6.03 7.55 4.62
CA TYR A 100 -5.93 7.99 3.22
C TYR A 100 -4.90 7.16 2.44
N GLY A 101 -3.75 6.88 3.05
CA GLY A 101 -2.75 5.98 2.49
C GLY A 101 -3.28 4.56 2.28
N PHE A 102 -4.02 4.01 3.24
CA PHE A 102 -4.66 2.69 3.10
C PHE A 102 -5.72 2.66 2.00
N GLU A 103 -6.61 3.64 1.95
CA GLU A 103 -7.71 3.63 0.98
C GLU A 103 -7.22 3.84 -0.46
N ASN A 104 -6.21 4.70 -0.68
CA ASN A 104 -5.53 4.77 -1.97
C ASN A 104 -4.80 3.47 -2.32
N TYR A 105 -4.21 2.78 -1.34
CA TYR A 105 -3.58 1.49 -1.60
C TYR A 105 -4.62 0.45 -2.03
N TYR A 106 -5.73 0.35 -1.28
CA TYR A 106 -6.78 -0.64 -1.52
C TYR A 106 -7.51 -0.42 -2.85
N LEU A 107 -7.81 0.81 -3.22
CA LEU A 107 -8.46 1.07 -4.51
C LEU A 107 -7.57 0.65 -5.69
N LEU A 108 -6.25 0.83 -5.58
CA LEU A 108 -5.31 0.38 -6.61
C LEU A 108 -5.21 -1.15 -6.66
N LEU A 109 -5.23 -1.82 -5.50
CA LEU A 109 -5.34 -3.28 -5.46
C LEU A 109 -6.65 -3.78 -6.10
N ASN A 110 -7.77 -3.11 -5.82
CA ASN A 110 -9.08 -3.41 -6.40
C ASN A 110 -9.08 -3.24 -7.94
N CYS A 111 -8.33 -2.27 -8.44
CA CYS A 111 -8.10 -2.06 -9.88
C CYS A 111 -7.16 -3.10 -10.52
N GLY A 112 -6.65 -4.06 -9.75
CA GLY A 112 -5.80 -5.13 -10.25
C GLY A 112 -4.31 -4.80 -10.26
N TYR A 113 -3.86 -3.71 -9.63
CA TYR A 113 -2.43 -3.40 -9.52
C TYR A 113 -1.79 -4.20 -8.37
N HIS A 114 -0.71 -4.95 -8.65
CA HIS A 114 -0.06 -5.86 -7.70
C HIS A 114 1.00 -5.16 -6.84
N LEU A 115 0.61 -4.11 -6.13
CA LEU A 115 1.50 -3.27 -5.35
C LEU A 115 1.92 -3.94 -4.03
N ARG A 116 3.22 -4.13 -3.78
CA ARG A 116 3.70 -4.63 -2.48
C ARG A 116 3.93 -3.46 -1.52
N PRO A 117 3.46 -3.54 -0.27
CA PRO A 117 3.58 -2.45 0.67
C PRO A 117 5.01 -2.35 1.22
N THR A 118 5.49 -1.12 1.35
CA THR A 118 6.81 -0.77 1.86
C THR A 118 6.75 0.41 2.83
N ALA A 119 7.92 0.80 3.34
CA ALA A 119 8.05 1.91 4.27
C ALA A 119 9.38 2.62 4.11
N GLY A 120 9.35 3.94 4.19
CA GLY A 120 10.51 4.81 4.19
C GLY A 120 10.32 5.99 5.14
N THR A 121 11.37 6.30 5.90
CA THR A 121 11.33 7.41 6.86
C THR A 121 11.75 8.74 6.26
N ALA A 122 12.35 8.73 5.06
CA ALA A 122 13.00 9.87 4.43
C ALA A 122 13.81 10.73 5.43
N SER A 123 14.67 10.05 6.20
CA SER A 123 15.38 10.65 7.33
C SER A 123 16.18 11.88 6.90
N GLY A 124 15.98 12.98 7.61
CA GLY A 124 16.58 14.28 7.30
C GLY A 124 15.60 15.29 6.70
N VAL A 125 14.42 14.85 6.22
CA VAL A 125 13.39 15.76 5.67
C VAL A 125 12.35 16.15 6.72
N HIS A 126 11.83 15.17 7.47
CA HIS A 126 10.85 15.35 8.55
C HIS A 126 11.44 14.85 9.89
N PRO A 127 10.88 15.19 11.06
CA PRO A 127 11.34 14.72 12.38
C PRO A 127 10.99 13.24 12.64
N VAL A 128 11.20 12.37 11.65
CA VAL A 128 10.97 10.93 11.70
C VAL A 128 12.33 10.24 11.88
N PRO A 129 12.54 9.54 13.02
CA PRO A 129 13.79 8.81 13.25
C PRO A 129 14.04 7.75 12.17
N LEU A 130 15.30 7.52 11.85
CA LEU A 130 15.71 6.43 10.97
C LEU A 130 15.15 5.09 11.47
N GLY A 131 14.49 4.34 10.58
CA GLY A 131 13.92 3.03 10.89
C GLY A 131 12.62 3.07 11.71
N PHE A 132 11.97 4.23 11.87
CA PHE A 132 10.65 4.31 12.48
C PHE A 132 9.61 3.52 11.67
N GLY A 133 9.32 3.94 10.44
CA GLY A 133 8.62 3.13 9.45
C GLY A 133 9.57 2.09 8.86
N ARG A 134 9.13 0.83 8.76
CA ARG A 134 9.96 -0.28 8.27
C ARG A 134 9.14 -1.36 7.60
N VAL A 135 9.79 -2.09 6.69
CA VAL A 135 9.26 -3.31 6.09
C VAL A 135 10.10 -4.50 6.58
N TYR A 136 9.43 -5.53 7.08
CA TYR A 136 10.07 -6.82 7.38
C TYR A 136 9.77 -7.79 6.24
N VAL A 137 10.81 -8.46 5.77
CA VAL A 137 10.73 -9.48 4.72
C VAL A 137 11.08 -10.83 5.33
N TYR A 138 10.28 -11.84 5.03
CA TYR A 138 10.50 -13.19 5.53
C TYR A 138 11.77 -13.82 4.94
N GLN A 139 12.75 -14.11 5.82
CA GLN A 139 14.06 -14.67 5.48
C GLN A 139 14.36 -15.90 6.35
N PRO A 140 13.84 -17.09 6.00
CA PRO A 140 13.94 -18.28 6.87
C PRO A 140 15.37 -18.81 7.01
N LYS A 141 16.27 -18.47 6.08
CA LYS A 141 17.67 -18.91 6.08
C LYS A 141 18.64 -17.85 6.64
N GLY A 142 18.12 -16.79 7.26
CA GLY A 142 18.89 -15.62 7.67
C GLY A 142 19.02 -14.58 6.56
N PHE A 143 19.62 -13.44 6.88
CA PHE A 143 19.74 -12.32 5.95
C PHE A 143 20.73 -12.60 4.83
N ASP A 144 20.26 -12.40 3.61
CA ASP A 144 21.06 -12.26 2.39
C ASP A 144 20.37 -11.18 1.53
N TYR A 145 21.16 -10.28 0.94
CA TYR A 145 20.62 -9.09 0.29
C TYR A 145 19.76 -9.44 -0.93
N GLU A 146 20.25 -10.33 -1.79
CA GLU A 146 19.54 -10.72 -3.02
C GLU A 146 18.26 -11.49 -2.66
N ASN A 147 18.32 -12.39 -1.66
CA ASN A 147 17.11 -13.04 -1.14
C ASN A 147 16.15 -12.05 -0.49
N TRP A 148 16.64 -10.97 0.15
CA TRP A 148 15.81 -9.92 0.73
C TRP A 148 15.07 -9.13 -0.35
N VAL A 149 15.76 -8.71 -1.41
CA VAL A 149 15.13 -8.03 -2.55
C VAL A 149 14.11 -8.93 -3.23
N ALA A 150 14.46 -10.20 -3.50
CA ALA A 150 13.53 -11.17 -4.07
C ALA A 150 12.33 -11.42 -3.15
N GLY A 151 12.54 -11.47 -1.83
CA GLY A 151 11.49 -11.61 -0.84
C GLY A 151 10.55 -10.41 -0.81
N LEU A 152 11.09 -9.18 -0.88
CA LEU A 152 10.32 -7.95 -0.98
C LEU A 152 9.50 -7.91 -2.28
N ASN A 153 10.11 -8.25 -3.41
CA ASN A 153 9.43 -8.31 -4.70
C ASN A 153 8.31 -9.37 -4.70
N SER A 154 8.55 -10.52 -4.07
CA SER A 154 7.52 -11.54 -3.86
C SER A 154 6.44 -11.14 -2.85
N GLY A 155 6.56 -9.98 -2.19
CA GLY A 155 5.62 -9.45 -1.20
C GLY A 155 5.49 -10.27 0.08
N ARG A 156 6.42 -11.18 0.40
CA ARG A 156 6.44 -11.93 1.66
C ARG A 156 6.91 -11.03 2.81
N SER A 157 6.10 -10.02 3.09
CA SER A 157 6.45 -8.88 3.93
C SER A 157 5.26 -8.30 4.68
N PHE A 158 5.58 -7.50 5.71
CA PHE A 158 4.63 -6.59 6.33
C PHE A 158 5.32 -5.27 6.65
N VAL A 159 4.55 -4.19 6.57
CA VAL A 159 4.95 -2.83 6.94
C VAL A 159 4.59 -2.57 8.38
N THR A 160 5.40 -1.81 9.11
CA THR A 160 5.11 -1.43 10.50
C THR A 160 5.74 -0.12 10.94
N THR A 161 5.10 0.52 11.92
CA THR A 161 5.62 1.64 12.72
C THR A 161 5.79 1.30 14.21
N GLY A 162 5.60 0.04 14.59
CA GLY A 162 5.67 -0.40 15.99
C GLY A 162 5.32 -1.89 16.17
N PRO A 163 4.03 -2.27 16.02
CA PRO A 163 3.61 -3.65 16.21
C PRO A 163 4.18 -4.59 15.14
N MET A 164 4.34 -5.87 15.42
CA MET A 164 4.71 -6.87 14.42
C MET A 164 3.51 -7.77 14.11
N LEU A 165 3.39 -8.17 12.86
CA LEU A 165 2.24 -8.94 12.38
C LEU A 165 2.67 -10.05 11.42
N PRO A 166 3.44 -11.06 11.89
CA PRO A 166 3.58 -12.30 11.15
C PRO A 166 2.22 -13.02 11.06
N ILE A 167 1.81 -13.34 9.83
CA ILE A 167 0.59 -14.10 9.55
C ILE A 167 0.88 -15.25 8.59
N GLU A 168 -0.03 -16.20 8.59
CA GLU A 168 -0.15 -17.28 7.62
C GLU A 168 -1.54 -17.25 6.96
N VAL A 169 -1.56 -17.56 5.67
CA VAL A 169 -2.77 -17.80 4.87
C VAL A 169 -2.73 -19.26 4.44
N ASN A 170 -3.72 -20.05 4.88
CA ASN A 170 -3.76 -21.50 4.66
C ASN A 170 -2.44 -22.22 5.05
N GLY A 171 -1.80 -21.79 6.14
CA GLY A 171 -0.55 -22.38 6.65
C GLY A 171 0.72 -21.96 5.89
N HIS A 172 0.63 -20.99 4.98
CA HIS A 172 1.79 -20.42 4.27
C HIS A 172 1.99 -18.96 4.67
N PRO A 173 3.23 -18.43 4.73
CA PRO A 173 3.47 -17.00 4.98
C PRO A 173 2.66 -16.09 4.04
N ALA A 174 2.28 -14.91 4.53
CA ALA A 174 1.51 -13.90 3.79
C ALA A 174 2.02 -13.62 2.35
N LYS A 175 1.12 -13.16 1.49
CA LYS A 175 1.24 -13.02 0.02
C LYS A 175 1.18 -14.38 -0.70
N VAL A 176 0.10 -15.12 -0.43
CA VAL A 176 -0.27 -16.31 -1.19
C VAL A 176 -1.11 -15.90 -2.41
N GLU A 177 -0.90 -16.56 -3.54
CA GLU A 177 -1.78 -16.47 -4.71
C GLU A 177 -2.42 -17.83 -4.96
N ILE A 178 -3.76 -17.87 -4.95
CA ILE A 178 -4.55 -19.08 -5.16
C ILE A 178 -5.31 -18.93 -6.47
N PHE A 179 -5.12 -19.86 -7.40
CA PHE A 179 -5.82 -19.85 -8.69
C PHE A 179 -6.85 -20.98 -8.76
N ARG A 180 -8.11 -20.62 -9.02
CA ARG A 180 -9.25 -21.53 -9.16
C ARG A 180 -9.69 -21.59 -10.62
N ASN A 181 -9.81 -22.81 -11.14
CA ASN A 181 -10.32 -23.06 -12.49
C ASN A 181 -11.81 -23.39 -12.53
N ASP A 182 -12.42 -23.62 -11.36
CA ASP A 182 -13.84 -23.87 -11.15
C ASP A 182 -14.44 -22.78 -10.25
N GLU A 183 -15.76 -22.76 -10.15
CA GLU A 183 -16.52 -21.82 -9.30
C GLU A 183 -16.73 -22.37 -7.89
N ALA A 184 -16.00 -23.43 -7.50
CA ALA A 184 -16.16 -24.01 -6.18
C ALA A 184 -15.68 -23.02 -5.11
N PRO A 185 -16.43 -22.84 -4.00
CA PRO A 185 -15.98 -21.99 -2.92
C PRO A 185 -14.63 -22.44 -2.36
N THR A 186 -13.77 -21.48 -2.01
CA THR A 186 -12.45 -21.72 -1.40
C THR A 186 -12.49 -21.27 0.04
N GLU A 187 -12.15 -22.16 0.98
CA GLU A 187 -11.90 -21.77 2.38
C GLU A 187 -10.52 -21.11 2.49
N ILE A 188 -10.51 -19.92 3.10
CA ILE A 188 -9.33 -19.14 3.42
C ILE A 188 -9.23 -19.02 4.94
N VAL A 189 -8.15 -19.56 5.50
CA VAL A 189 -7.80 -19.46 6.91
C VAL A 189 -6.69 -18.43 7.06
N LEU A 190 -6.99 -17.33 7.73
CA LEU A 190 -6.01 -16.32 8.11
C LEU A 190 -5.68 -16.51 9.58
N SER A 191 -4.42 -16.74 9.90
CA SER A 191 -3.98 -16.90 11.29
C SER A 191 -2.68 -16.15 11.52
N GLY A 192 -2.44 -15.73 12.75
CA GLY A 192 -1.23 -15.00 13.04
C GLY A 192 -1.11 -14.58 14.49
N ARG A 193 -0.04 -13.83 14.75
CA ARG A 193 0.31 -13.31 16.07
C ARG A 193 0.62 -11.83 15.96
N ALA A 194 -0.22 -10.99 16.53
CA ALA A 194 0.09 -9.57 16.72
C ALA A 194 0.99 -9.42 17.95
N LEU A 195 2.13 -8.74 17.78
CA LEU A 195 3.08 -8.41 18.85
C LEU A 195 3.20 -6.90 18.94
N SER A 196 3.22 -6.31 20.14
CA SER A 196 3.35 -4.86 20.27
C SER A 196 4.03 -4.46 21.58
N PRO A 197 4.88 -3.42 21.59
CA PRO A 197 5.40 -2.86 22.83
C PRO A 197 4.30 -2.21 23.69
N ASP A 198 3.31 -1.60 23.04
CA ASP A 198 2.14 -0.96 23.67
C ASP A 198 0.90 -1.86 23.56
N PRO A 199 -0.14 -1.70 24.41
CA PRO A 199 -1.38 -2.48 24.28
C PRO A 199 -1.94 -2.38 22.85
N GLY A 200 -2.26 -3.54 22.27
CA GLY A 200 -2.97 -3.64 21.02
C GLY A 200 -4.38 -3.04 21.15
N ASP A 201 -4.75 -2.24 20.16
CA ASP A 201 -6.04 -1.56 20.02
C ASP A 201 -7.03 -2.49 19.30
N ARG A 202 -6.71 -2.88 18.06
CA ARG A 202 -7.50 -3.79 17.23
C ARG A 202 -6.66 -4.53 16.18
N ILE A 203 -7.13 -5.70 15.77
CA ILE A 203 -6.65 -6.42 14.58
C ILE A 203 -7.82 -6.46 13.60
N GLU A 204 -7.58 -6.08 12.35
CA GLU A 204 -8.60 -6.02 11.31
C GLU A 204 -8.19 -6.88 10.12
N VAL A 205 -9.16 -7.66 9.62
CA VAL A 205 -9.04 -8.41 8.37
C VAL A 205 -9.75 -7.63 7.29
N ILE A 206 -9.03 -7.39 6.20
CA ILE A 206 -9.49 -6.60 5.06
C ILE A 206 -9.75 -7.54 3.89
N LYS A 207 -10.94 -7.47 3.28
CA LYS A 207 -11.27 -8.12 1.99
C LYS A 207 -11.65 -7.04 0.98
N ASN A 208 -10.92 -6.91 -0.12
CA ASN A 208 -11.22 -5.95 -1.19
C ASN A 208 -11.43 -4.49 -0.70
N GLY A 209 -10.63 -4.07 0.28
CA GLY A 209 -10.67 -2.73 0.88
C GLY A 209 -11.63 -2.57 2.06
N GLU A 210 -12.50 -3.56 2.31
CA GLU A 210 -13.50 -3.53 3.39
C GLU A 210 -13.03 -4.33 4.61
N ILE A 211 -13.36 -3.84 5.81
CA ILE A 211 -13.12 -4.59 7.05
C ILE A 211 -14.16 -5.70 7.18
N VAL A 212 -13.74 -6.96 7.12
CA VAL A 212 -14.62 -8.14 7.26
C VAL A 212 -14.59 -8.75 8.65
N ASP A 213 -13.52 -8.52 9.42
CA ASP A 213 -13.45 -8.85 10.84
C ASP A 213 -12.70 -7.76 11.61
N THR A 214 -13.18 -7.49 12.82
CA THR A 214 -12.47 -6.70 13.84
C THR A 214 -12.31 -7.54 15.09
N ILE A 215 -11.06 -7.83 15.45
CA ILE A 215 -10.69 -8.70 16.56
C ILE A 215 -10.10 -7.82 17.67
N GLN A 216 -10.67 -7.93 18.88
CA GLN A 216 -10.11 -7.28 20.06
C GLN A 216 -8.84 -8.03 20.53
N PRO A 217 -7.67 -7.37 20.62
CA PRO A 217 -6.45 -8.00 21.07
C PRO A 217 -6.59 -8.43 22.54
N ARG A 218 -6.21 -9.68 22.82
CA ARG A 218 -6.18 -10.24 24.18
C ARG A 218 -5.16 -9.54 25.07
N ASN A 219 -4.11 -8.99 24.46
CA ASN A 219 -3.05 -8.29 25.17
C ASN A 219 -2.38 -9.14 26.26
N ASP A 220 -2.20 -10.44 25.99
CA ASP A 220 -1.43 -11.33 26.86
C ASP A 220 0.03 -10.87 26.91
N LYS A 221 0.77 -11.19 27.99
CA LYS A 221 2.18 -10.82 28.10
C LYS A 221 3.10 -11.90 27.54
N GLY A 222 4.00 -11.49 26.64
CA GLY A 222 5.08 -12.32 26.12
C GLY A 222 6.31 -12.32 27.01
N ASP A 223 7.27 -13.19 26.69
CA ASP A 223 8.49 -13.42 27.49
C ASP A 223 9.40 -12.18 27.59
N ARG A 224 9.29 -11.22 26.66
CA ARG A 224 10.05 -9.97 26.66
C ARG A 224 9.22 -8.77 27.15
N GLY A 225 8.03 -9.04 27.70
CA GLY A 225 7.10 -8.04 28.21
C GLY A 225 6.23 -7.36 27.15
N GLU A 226 6.38 -7.76 25.88
CA GLU A 226 5.50 -7.32 24.80
C GLU A 226 4.06 -7.80 25.01
N PHE A 227 3.11 -7.09 24.42
CA PHE A 227 1.73 -7.56 24.30
C PHE A 227 1.63 -8.51 23.11
N VAL A 228 0.95 -9.62 23.31
CA VAL A 228 0.77 -10.71 22.35
C VAL A 228 -0.71 -10.95 22.16
N SER A 229 -1.14 -11.15 20.92
CA SER A 229 -2.50 -11.55 20.58
C SER A 229 -2.50 -12.48 19.37
N ASP A 230 -2.78 -13.75 19.64
CA ASP A 230 -2.99 -14.77 18.61
C ASP A 230 -4.41 -14.67 18.06
N PHE A 231 -4.56 -14.89 16.76
CA PHE A 231 -5.86 -14.90 16.10
C PHE A 231 -5.91 -15.94 14.98
N SER A 232 -7.12 -16.40 14.68
CA SER A 232 -7.42 -17.22 13.52
C SER A 232 -8.86 -16.96 13.09
N VAL A 233 -9.07 -16.63 11.83
CA VAL A 233 -10.39 -16.44 11.21
C VAL A 233 -10.48 -17.26 9.93
N ARG A 234 -11.72 -17.52 9.51
CA ARG A 234 -12.03 -18.31 8.32
C ARG A 234 -13.04 -17.56 7.46
N HIS A 235 -12.78 -17.51 6.17
CA HIS A 235 -13.70 -16.99 5.17
C HIS A 235 -13.88 -18.00 4.05
N GLU A 236 -15.11 -18.13 3.58
CA GLU A 236 -15.41 -18.79 2.31
C GLU A 236 -15.54 -17.73 1.23
N VAL A 237 -14.89 -17.93 0.08
CA VAL A 237 -14.96 -17.03 -1.06
C VAL A 237 -15.32 -17.78 -2.33
N SER A 238 -16.06 -17.14 -3.22
CA SER A 238 -16.51 -17.70 -4.50
C SER A 238 -16.24 -16.77 -5.68
N ASP A 239 -15.48 -15.70 -5.43
CA ASP A 239 -15.16 -14.63 -6.36
C ASP A 239 -13.69 -14.21 -6.18
N SER A 240 -13.11 -13.63 -7.24
CA SER A 240 -11.76 -13.09 -7.14
C SER A 240 -11.70 -11.98 -6.10
N CYS A 241 -10.74 -12.10 -5.19
CA CYS A 241 -10.59 -11.17 -4.08
C CYS A 241 -9.16 -11.18 -3.56
N TRP A 242 -8.87 -10.24 -2.66
CA TRP A 242 -7.65 -10.23 -1.89
C TRP A 242 -7.96 -10.03 -0.41
N PHE A 243 -7.09 -10.59 0.44
CA PHE A 243 -7.10 -10.40 1.88
C PHE A 243 -5.81 -9.74 2.36
N ALA A 244 -5.92 -8.81 3.30
CA ALA A 244 -4.80 -8.33 4.09
C ALA A 244 -5.18 -8.30 5.57
N VAL A 245 -4.19 -8.32 6.45
CA VAL A 245 -4.41 -8.11 7.88
C VAL A 245 -3.64 -6.88 8.32
N ARG A 246 -4.27 -6.06 9.14
CA ARG A 246 -3.63 -4.94 9.81
C ARG A 246 -3.90 -4.98 11.29
N CYS A 247 -2.96 -4.48 12.08
CA CYS A 247 -3.15 -4.35 13.53
C CYS A 247 -2.67 -3.00 14.00
N PHE A 248 -3.24 -2.56 15.12
CA PHE A 248 -2.97 -1.25 15.68
C PHE A 248 -2.61 -1.36 17.15
N SER A 249 -1.77 -0.44 17.61
CA SER A 249 -1.57 -0.14 19.01
C SER A 249 -1.57 1.36 19.22
N ARG A 250 -1.81 1.78 20.47
CA ARG A 250 -1.76 3.19 20.86
C ARG A 250 -0.65 3.39 21.88
N THR A 251 0.22 4.35 21.64
CA THR A 251 1.22 4.75 22.65
C THR A 251 0.50 5.39 23.85
N PRO A 252 1.16 5.52 25.02
CA PRO A 252 0.59 6.22 26.18
C PRO A 252 0.11 7.65 25.87
N GLU A 253 0.74 8.33 24.90
CA GLU A 253 0.36 9.66 24.41
C GLU A 253 -0.79 9.63 23.39
N GLY A 254 -1.39 8.47 23.15
CA GLY A 254 -2.52 8.27 22.25
C GLY A 254 -2.15 8.21 20.76
N ARG A 255 -0.87 8.05 20.42
CA ARG A 255 -0.40 7.99 19.02
C ARG A 255 -0.68 6.63 18.40
N ILE A 256 -1.09 6.62 17.14
CA ILE A 256 -1.41 5.38 16.43
C ILE A 256 -0.13 4.75 15.88
N ARG A 257 0.05 3.46 16.15
CA ARG A 257 1.04 2.60 15.49
C ARG A 257 0.30 1.49 14.79
N PHE A 258 0.84 1.05 13.67
CA PHE A 258 0.21 0.00 12.89
C PHE A 258 1.23 -0.97 12.31
N ALA A 259 0.74 -2.16 11.99
CA ALA A 259 1.35 -3.05 11.03
C ALA A 259 0.31 -3.45 9.98
N HIS A 260 0.76 -3.69 8.76
CA HIS A 260 -0.09 -4.08 7.64
C HIS A 260 0.65 -5.10 6.77
N THR A 261 0.02 -6.24 6.50
CA THR A 261 0.63 -7.30 5.68
C THR A 261 0.50 -6.98 4.19
N SER A 262 1.35 -7.58 3.36
CA SER A 262 1.05 -7.66 1.93
C SER A 262 -0.27 -8.41 1.68
N PRO A 263 -1.02 -8.04 0.62
CA PRO A 263 -2.27 -8.71 0.25
C PRO A 263 -2.00 -10.12 -0.29
N SER A 264 -2.85 -11.07 0.09
CA SER A 264 -2.89 -12.41 -0.51
C SER A 264 -4.11 -12.49 -1.44
N PHE A 265 -3.93 -13.03 -2.63
CA PHE A 265 -4.93 -12.99 -3.70
C PHE A 265 -5.51 -14.36 -3.97
N ILE A 266 -6.80 -14.37 -4.27
CA ILE A 266 -7.55 -15.53 -4.73
C ILE A 266 -8.15 -15.13 -6.08
N TYR A 267 -7.80 -15.88 -7.12
CA TYR A 267 -8.25 -15.63 -8.49
C TYR A 267 -9.15 -16.77 -8.96
N TYR A 268 -10.36 -16.43 -9.38
CA TYR A 268 -11.27 -17.30 -10.09
C TYR A 268 -11.14 -17.04 -11.60
N LYS A 269 -10.96 -18.11 -12.38
CA LYS A 269 -10.78 -18.01 -13.82
C LYS A 269 -11.96 -17.27 -14.48
N GLY A 270 -11.64 -16.25 -15.28
CA GLY A 270 -12.63 -15.43 -15.98
C GLY A 270 -13.35 -14.40 -15.10
N GLN A 271 -12.95 -14.27 -13.83
CA GLN A 271 -13.48 -13.27 -12.91
C GLN A 271 -12.33 -12.38 -12.46
N PRO A 272 -12.12 -11.19 -13.03
CA PRO A 272 -11.10 -10.27 -12.54
C PRO A 272 -11.48 -9.72 -11.16
N LEU A 273 -10.55 -9.02 -10.50
CA LEU A 273 -10.92 -8.13 -9.40
C LEU A 273 -11.82 -7.03 -9.96
N LEU A 274 -12.89 -6.74 -9.24
CA LEU A 274 -13.89 -5.76 -9.66
C LEU A 274 -13.76 -4.50 -8.80
N PRO A 275 -13.10 -3.44 -9.31
CA PRO A 275 -13.04 -2.17 -8.59
C PRO A 275 -14.43 -1.56 -8.48
N LYS A 276 -14.67 -0.77 -7.43
CA LYS A 276 -15.90 0.01 -7.33
C LYS A 276 -15.88 1.08 -8.42
N LYS A 277 -17.01 1.32 -9.07
CA LYS A 277 -17.10 2.34 -10.11
C LYS A 277 -16.62 3.73 -9.64
N GLU A 278 -16.95 4.11 -8.42
CA GLU A 278 -16.52 5.38 -7.81
C GLU A 278 -14.99 5.49 -7.61
N GLU A 279 -14.29 4.38 -7.39
CA GLU A 279 -12.82 4.36 -7.28
C GLU A 279 -12.18 4.64 -8.65
N VAL A 280 -12.73 4.05 -9.71
CA VAL A 280 -12.27 4.25 -11.09
C VAL A 280 -12.56 5.68 -11.56
N GLU A 281 -13.78 6.18 -11.29
CA GLU A 281 -14.16 7.57 -11.61
C GLU A 281 -13.26 8.58 -10.87
N PHE A 282 -12.86 8.29 -9.63
CA PHE A 282 -11.88 9.10 -8.92
C PHE A 282 -10.54 9.14 -9.66
N LEU A 283 -9.97 8.00 -10.07
CA LEU A 283 -8.71 7.95 -10.81
C LEU A 283 -8.78 8.68 -12.16
N ILE A 284 -9.89 8.52 -12.89
CA ILE A 284 -10.16 9.24 -14.14
C ILE A 284 -10.17 10.75 -13.89
N GLY A 285 -10.97 11.22 -12.93
CA GLY A 285 -11.05 12.64 -12.59
C GLY A 285 -9.70 13.21 -12.13
N ARG A 286 -8.86 12.40 -11.49
CA ARG A 286 -7.47 12.79 -11.16
C ARG A 286 -6.64 13.04 -12.41
N MET A 287 -6.72 12.18 -13.41
CA MET A 287 -5.98 12.35 -14.66
C MET A 287 -6.49 13.55 -15.44
N GLU A 288 -7.81 13.72 -15.59
CA GLU A 288 -8.41 14.86 -16.28
C GLU A 288 -7.99 16.21 -15.66
N ASN A 289 -8.03 16.29 -14.34
CA ASN A 289 -7.59 17.48 -13.61
C ASN A 289 -6.09 17.75 -13.82
N GLN A 290 -5.26 16.71 -13.85
CA GLN A 290 -3.82 16.88 -14.11
C GLN A 290 -3.54 17.25 -15.56
N ILE A 291 -4.27 16.70 -16.53
CA ILE A 291 -4.16 17.10 -17.94
C ILE A 291 -4.46 18.59 -18.07
N GLU A 292 -5.56 19.07 -17.50
CA GLU A 292 -5.93 20.49 -17.57
C GLU A 292 -4.88 21.37 -16.87
N TRP A 293 -4.43 20.97 -15.68
CA TRP A 293 -3.40 21.71 -14.96
C TRP A 293 -2.07 21.80 -15.73
N ASN A 294 -1.64 20.71 -16.37
CA ASN A 294 -0.37 20.66 -17.07
C ASN A 294 -0.39 21.35 -18.45
N LYS A 295 -1.57 21.67 -19.02
CA LYS A 295 -1.66 22.53 -20.22
C LYS A 295 -0.97 23.88 -20.02
N VAL A 296 -1.03 24.43 -18.81
CA VAL A 296 -0.36 25.69 -18.45
C VAL A 296 1.16 25.59 -18.54
N LEU A 297 1.71 24.38 -18.38
CA LEU A 297 3.16 24.14 -18.41
C LEU A 297 3.68 23.82 -19.83
N GLU A 298 2.78 23.69 -20.82
CA GLU A 298 3.09 23.45 -22.24
C GLU A 298 4.06 22.26 -22.49
N ASN A 299 4.06 21.26 -21.59
CA ASN A 299 4.89 20.07 -21.73
C ASN A 299 4.07 18.89 -22.27
N GLU A 300 4.00 18.79 -23.59
CA GLU A 300 3.16 17.79 -24.28
C GLU A 300 3.56 16.35 -23.95
N ALA A 301 4.85 16.07 -23.76
CA ALA A 301 5.31 14.73 -23.40
C ALA A 301 4.75 14.29 -22.03
N VAL A 302 4.68 15.20 -21.07
CA VAL A 302 4.10 14.93 -19.75
C VAL A 302 2.58 14.81 -19.81
N ILE A 303 1.93 15.69 -20.57
CA ILE A 303 0.47 15.61 -20.78
C ILE A 303 0.10 14.27 -21.42
N GLN A 304 0.94 13.78 -22.34
CA GLN A 304 0.72 12.50 -22.99
C GLN A 304 0.76 11.31 -22.01
N GLU A 305 1.69 11.29 -21.04
CA GLU A 305 1.70 10.27 -19.98
C GLU A 305 0.41 10.29 -19.13
N TYR A 306 -0.15 11.47 -18.85
CA TYR A 306 -1.44 11.56 -18.18
C TYR A 306 -2.61 11.06 -19.05
N ARG A 307 -2.55 11.25 -20.38
CA ARG A 307 -3.58 10.70 -21.29
C ARG A 307 -3.50 9.18 -21.39
N GLU A 308 -2.31 8.62 -21.44
CA GLU A 308 -2.09 7.17 -21.42
C GLU A 308 -2.57 6.57 -20.09
N ALA A 309 -2.28 7.21 -18.96
CA ALA A 309 -2.82 6.77 -17.67
C ALA A 309 -4.35 6.92 -17.59
N LEU A 310 -4.91 7.98 -18.17
CA LEU A 310 -6.36 8.17 -18.28
C LEU A 310 -7.03 7.02 -19.04
N GLU A 311 -6.48 6.65 -20.20
CA GLU A 311 -6.97 5.53 -21.01
C GLU A 311 -6.93 4.22 -20.20
N ALA A 312 -5.80 3.93 -19.55
CA ALA A 312 -5.67 2.74 -18.70
C ALA A 312 -6.72 2.68 -17.56
N PHE A 313 -7.10 3.82 -16.98
CA PHE A 313 -8.16 3.86 -15.97
C PHE A 313 -9.57 3.82 -16.58
N GLN A 314 -9.78 4.37 -17.78
CA GLN A 314 -11.06 4.27 -18.49
C GLN A 314 -11.41 2.83 -18.87
N ASP A 315 -10.42 2.02 -19.26
CA ASP A 315 -10.61 0.60 -19.57
C ASP A 315 -11.17 -0.19 -18.36
N LEU A 316 -10.83 0.24 -17.13
CA LEU A 316 -11.35 -0.40 -15.91
C LEU A 316 -12.85 -0.16 -15.69
N LEU A 317 -13.46 0.85 -16.32
CA LEU A 317 -14.90 1.09 -16.21
C LEU A 317 -15.72 -0.07 -16.76
N GLU A 318 -15.20 -0.79 -17.77
CA GLU A 318 -15.89 -1.92 -18.40
C GLU A 318 -16.13 -3.09 -17.44
N ILE A 319 -15.27 -3.23 -16.42
CA ILE A 319 -15.34 -4.30 -15.42
C ILE A 319 -15.72 -3.79 -14.02
N SER A 320 -15.91 -2.49 -13.84
CA SER A 320 -16.24 -1.89 -12.54
C SER A 320 -17.67 -2.23 -12.10
N ARG A 321 -17.89 -2.29 -10.78
CA ARG A 321 -19.19 -2.62 -10.17
C ARG A 321 -19.77 -1.52 -9.31
#